data_AF-A0A6A4H3R1-F1
#
_entry.id   AF-A0A6A4H3R1-F1
#
_cell.length_a   1.000
_cell.length_b   1.000
_cell.length_c   1.000
_cell.angle_alpha   90.00
_cell.angle_beta   90.00
_cell.angle_gamma   90.00
#
_symmetry.space_group_name_H-M   'P 1'
#
loop_
_entity.id
_entity.type
_entity.pdbx_description
1 polymer ?
#
loop_
_entity_poly.entity_id
_entity_poly.type
_entity_poly.pdbx_seq_one_letter_code
_entity_poly.pdbx_strand_id
1 'polypeptide(L)'
;MTPALLQHHLKPEEKVLQPEKHEEHAVYISIFDSYPLLRSRPLLQIDSSIISLNPQTSPSLASSSNPNHTNISSPSHNVSYTPSSSFFMSRHLSPSLLPDLRPLRLATASQFLGSSKRLCQYEIPGGGRCADAGCEDIHISRMGGSASMDANVEPGDQDTADYLSTAVPDSWVTAYGSSLTSRLVAALEDTRLNHPTITLEERVARVCDMLQPHPPTT
;
A
#
# COMPACT_ATOMS: atom_id res chain seq x y z
N MET A 1 -0.49 77.63 1.87
CA MET A 1 0.98 77.55 1.79
C MET A 1 1.33 76.07 1.79
N THR A 2 1.89 75.42 0.80
CA THR A 2 2.38 75.73 -0.56
C THR A 2 2.52 74.33 -1.22
N PRO A 3 2.17 74.12 -2.49
CA PRO A 3 2.13 72.79 -3.11
C PRO A 3 3.48 72.41 -3.72
N ALA A 4 3.79 71.11 -3.83
CA ALA A 4 4.89 70.59 -4.65
C ALA A 4 4.39 69.32 -5.37
N LEU A 5 3.93 69.40 -6.63
CA LEU A 5 4.66 69.42 -7.92
C LEU A 5 5.44 68.13 -8.24
N LEU A 6 4.78 67.32 -9.09
CA LEU A 6 5.28 66.52 -10.22
C LEU A 6 6.66 65.86 -10.15
N GLN A 7 6.68 64.55 -10.44
CA GLN A 7 7.41 64.03 -11.59
C GLN A 7 6.83 62.68 -12.06
N HIS A 8 6.12 62.73 -13.19
CA HIS A 8 5.72 61.56 -13.97
C HIS A 8 6.93 61.04 -14.73
N HIS A 9 7.40 59.83 -14.40
CA HIS A 9 8.34 59.09 -15.23
C HIS A 9 7.55 58.28 -16.28
N LEU A 10 7.59 58.72 -17.53
CA LEU A 10 7.14 57.95 -18.68
C LEU A 10 8.11 56.77 -18.88
N LYS A 11 7.56 55.56 -18.81
CA LYS A 11 8.27 54.29 -19.04
C LYS A 11 8.24 54.01 -20.56
N PRO A 12 9.37 53.67 -21.21
CA PRO A 12 9.39 53.38 -22.64
C PRO A 12 8.65 52.07 -22.95
N GLU A 13 7.79 52.10 -23.96
CA GLU A 13 7.16 50.92 -24.55
C GLU A 13 8.24 50.04 -25.20
N GLU A 14 8.49 48.90 -24.59
CA GLU A 14 9.26 47.81 -25.18
C GLU A 14 8.30 46.96 -26.02
N LYS A 15 8.33 47.14 -27.34
CA LYS A 15 7.66 46.24 -28.29
C LYS A 15 8.34 44.88 -28.25
N VAL A 16 7.80 43.98 -27.43
CA VAL A 16 8.16 42.57 -27.42
C VAL A 16 7.65 41.93 -28.72
N LEU A 17 8.61 41.61 -29.59
CA LEU A 17 8.45 40.80 -30.78
C LEU A 17 7.89 39.44 -30.36
N GLN A 18 6.66 39.12 -30.75
CA GLN A 18 6.08 37.80 -30.49
C GLN A 18 6.82 36.77 -31.36
N PRO A 19 7.50 35.77 -30.77
CA PRO A 19 7.94 34.61 -31.53
C PRO A 19 6.71 33.78 -31.87
N GLU A 20 6.44 33.59 -33.16
CA GLU A 20 5.49 32.59 -33.65
C GLU A 20 5.93 31.23 -33.14
N LYS A 21 5.29 30.81 -32.04
CA LYS A 21 5.49 29.51 -31.43
C LYS A 21 4.75 28.52 -32.31
N HIS A 22 5.48 27.92 -33.25
CA HIS A 22 5.08 26.69 -33.90
C HIS A 22 4.77 25.68 -32.79
N GLU A 23 3.47 25.48 -32.52
CA GLU A 23 2.97 24.37 -31.71
C GLU A 23 3.23 23.10 -32.53
N GLU A 24 4.43 22.55 -32.37
CA GLU A 24 4.71 21.17 -32.74
C GLU A 24 3.94 20.31 -31.74
N HIS A 25 2.73 19.92 -32.11
CA HIS A 25 1.93 18.97 -31.35
C HIS A 25 2.72 17.66 -31.32
N ALA A 26 3.45 17.45 -30.23
CA ALA A 26 4.13 16.19 -29.96
C ALA A 26 3.06 15.09 -30.03
N VAL A 27 3.21 14.21 -31.02
CA VAL A 27 2.35 13.03 -31.17
C VAL A 27 2.49 12.24 -29.88
N TYR A 28 1.41 12.19 -29.10
CA TYR A 28 1.39 11.42 -27.86
C TYR A 28 1.54 9.94 -28.22
N ILE A 29 2.74 9.39 -27.97
CA ILE A 29 3.01 7.97 -28.11
C ILE A 29 2.58 7.34 -26.79
N SER A 30 1.61 6.43 -26.85
CA SER A 30 1.12 5.76 -25.66
C SER A 30 2.22 4.87 -25.10
N ILE A 31 2.51 4.99 -23.80
CA ILE A 31 3.39 4.05 -23.08
C ILE A 31 2.96 2.59 -23.22
N PHE A 32 1.69 2.35 -23.57
CA PHE A 32 1.17 1.01 -23.85
C PHE A 32 1.41 0.51 -25.28
N ASP A 33 1.84 1.37 -26.21
CA ASP A 33 2.22 0.95 -27.57
C ASP A 33 3.44 0.01 -27.56
N SER A 34 4.28 0.09 -26.53
CA SER A 34 5.45 -0.77 -26.35
C SER A 34 5.13 -2.16 -25.79
N TYR A 35 3.88 -2.43 -25.38
CA TYR A 35 3.49 -3.65 -24.68
C TYR A 35 2.35 -4.39 -25.41
N PRO A 36 2.64 -5.10 -26.53
CA PRO A 36 1.63 -5.75 -27.36
C PRO A 36 0.79 -6.80 -26.62
N LEU A 37 1.32 -7.38 -25.53
CA LEU A 37 0.60 -8.37 -24.72
C LEU A 37 -0.57 -7.77 -23.91
N LEU A 38 -0.56 -6.46 -23.63
CA LEU A 38 -1.65 -5.77 -22.92
C LEU A 38 -2.80 -5.37 -23.86
N ARG A 39 -2.59 -5.42 -25.19
CA ARG A 39 -3.63 -5.13 -26.19
C ARG A 39 -4.57 -6.30 -26.46
N SER A 40 -4.22 -7.49 -26.00
CA SER A 40 -5.00 -8.71 -26.24
C SER A 40 -6.15 -8.85 -25.23
N ARG A 41 -7.06 -7.87 -25.18
CA ARG A 41 -8.43 -8.18 -24.75
C ARG A 41 -9.23 -8.54 -25.99
N PRO A 42 -9.68 -9.79 -26.15
CA PRO A 42 -10.61 -10.13 -27.21
C PRO A 42 -11.87 -9.31 -26.97
N LEU A 43 -12.10 -8.35 -27.86
CA LEU A 43 -13.38 -7.66 -27.96
C LEU A 43 -14.38 -8.75 -28.35
N LEU A 44 -15.19 -9.19 -27.39
CA LEU A 44 -16.40 -9.95 -27.72
C LEU A 44 -17.23 -9.02 -28.60
N GLN A 45 -17.26 -9.37 -29.87
CA GLN A 45 -18.10 -8.76 -30.89
C GLN A 45 -19.54 -9.04 -30.47
N ILE A 46 -20.15 -8.09 -29.73
CA ILE A 46 -21.59 -8.11 -29.46
C ILE A 46 -22.25 -7.71 -30.78
N ASP A 47 -22.48 -8.73 -31.62
CA ASP A 47 -23.27 -8.58 -32.83
C ASP A 47 -24.71 -8.27 -32.41
N SER A 48 -25.12 -7.05 -32.69
CA SER A 48 -26.46 -6.54 -32.40
C SER A 48 -27.38 -6.92 -33.55
N SER A 49 -27.86 -8.16 -33.58
CA SER A 49 -28.99 -8.52 -34.44
C SER A 49 -29.78 -9.73 -33.94
N ILE A 50 -30.99 -9.40 -33.46
CA ILE A 50 -32.26 -10.11 -33.66
C ILE A 50 -32.55 -11.38 -32.82
N ILE A 51 -33.57 -11.19 -31.99
CA ILE A 51 -34.45 -12.13 -31.29
C ILE A 51 -34.76 -13.39 -32.12
N SER A 52 -34.53 -14.58 -31.57
CA SER A 52 -35.39 -15.76 -31.83
C SER A 52 -35.29 -16.79 -30.69
N LEU A 53 -36.43 -17.39 -30.37
CA LEU A 53 -36.71 -18.19 -29.18
C LEU A 53 -36.26 -19.67 -29.28
N ASN A 54 -35.83 -20.19 -28.11
CA ASN A 54 -36.05 -21.54 -27.57
C ASN A 54 -35.05 -22.71 -27.90
N PRO A 55 -35.07 -23.84 -27.16
CA PRO A 55 -33.96 -24.24 -26.28
C PRO A 55 -33.49 -25.71 -26.50
N GLN A 56 -32.60 -26.19 -25.61
CA GLN A 56 -32.07 -27.57 -25.45
C GLN A 56 -30.83 -27.93 -26.27
N THR A 57 -29.71 -28.15 -25.58
CA THR A 57 -29.12 -29.49 -25.28
C THR A 57 -27.65 -29.34 -24.87
N SER A 58 -27.28 -29.87 -23.71
CA SER A 58 -25.91 -30.31 -23.39
C SER A 58 -25.85 -31.83 -23.65
N PRO A 59 -24.72 -32.56 -23.50
CA PRO A 59 -23.29 -32.19 -23.43
C PRO A 59 -22.43 -33.02 -24.43
N SER A 60 -21.11 -32.79 -24.53
CA SER A 60 -20.13 -33.88 -24.64
C SER A 60 -18.68 -33.43 -24.53
N LEU A 61 -17.94 -34.28 -23.81
CA LEU A 61 -16.50 -34.29 -23.59
C LEU A 61 -15.75 -34.63 -24.88
N ALA A 62 -14.62 -33.97 -25.10
CA ALA A 62 -13.55 -34.52 -25.92
C ALA A 62 -12.21 -34.16 -25.27
N SER A 63 -11.66 -35.14 -24.54
CA SER A 63 -10.25 -35.24 -24.23
C SER A 63 -9.46 -35.29 -25.54
N SER A 64 -8.41 -34.48 -25.66
CA SER A 64 -7.34 -34.78 -26.60
C SER A 64 -5.99 -34.50 -25.97
N SER A 65 -5.23 -35.58 -25.95
CA SER A 65 -3.85 -35.80 -25.56
C SER A 65 -2.85 -34.80 -26.15
N ASN A 66 -1.93 -34.36 -25.27
CA ASN A 66 -0.56 -33.96 -25.58
C ASN A 66 0.14 -35.03 -26.46
N PRO A 67 1.09 -34.66 -27.34
CA PRO A 67 2.44 -34.40 -26.83
C PRO A 67 3.31 -33.36 -27.58
N ASN A 68 4.18 -32.75 -26.78
CA ASN A 68 5.60 -32.50 -27.04
C ASN A 68 6.08 -31.34 -27.95
N HIS A 69 6.89 -30.51 -27.28
CA HIS A 69 8.07 -29.77 -27.73
C HIS A 69 7.88 -28.60 -28.70
N THR A 70 7.84 -27.39 -28.13
CA THR A 70 8.60 -26.26 -28.68
C THR A 70 9.31 -25.50 -27.56
N ASN A 71 10.60 -25.34 -27.78
CA ASN A 71 11.60 -24.67 -26.95
C ASN A 71 11.21 -23.21 -26.72
N ILE A 72 10.90 -22.83 -25.48
CA ILE A 72 10.83 -21.42 -25.07
C ILE A 72 12.17 -21.09 -24.43
N SER A 73 13.09 -20.59 -25.25
CA SER A 73 14.26 -19.88 -24.76
C SER A 73 13.77 -18.64 -24.01
N SER A 74 13.95 -18.63 -22.70
CA SER A 74 13.72 -17.47 -21.85
C SER A 74 14.79 -16.42 -22.16
N PRO A 75 14.46 -15.21 -22.64
CA PRO A 75 15.40 -14.12 -22.56
C PRO A 75 15.43 -13.64 -21.10
N SER A 76 16.51 -13.98 -20.39
CA SER A 76 16.85 -13.43 -19.08
C SER A 76 17.17 -11.94 -19.22
N HIS A 77 16.14 -11.10 -19.26
CA HIS A 77 16.27 -9.69 -19.01
C HIS A 77 16.07 -9.46 -17.51
N ASN A 78 17.19 -9.31 -16.79
CA ASN A 78 17.22 -8.69 -15.47
C ASN A 78 16.75 -7.25 -15.60
N VAL A 79 15.43 -7.04 -15.61
CA VAL A 79 14.86 -5.72 -15.34
C VAL A 79 14.95 -5.55 -13.83
N SER A 80 16.02 -4.88 -13.39
CA SER A 80 16.09 -4.32 -12.04
C SER A 80 15.00 -3.26 -11.93
N TYR A 81 13.79 -3.70 -11.60
CA TYR A 81 12.80 -2.83 -11.01
C TYR A 81 13.36 -2.46 -9.64
N THR A 82 14.05 -1.33 -9.55
CA THR A 82 14.18 -0.64 -8.28
C THR A 82 12.75 -0.20 -7.92
N PRO A 83 12.10 -0.76 -6.90
CA PRO A 83 10.91 -0.12 -6.38
C PRO A 83 11.38 1.25 -5.89
N SER A 84 10.96 2.32 -6.55
CA SER A 84 10.93 3.67 -5.99
C SER A 84 9.89 3.67 -4.87
N SER A 85 10.23 2.93 -3.84
CA SER A 85 9.71 3.00 -2.51
C SER A 85 10.09 4.39 -2.05
N SER A 86 9.10 5.28 -2.13
CA SER A 86 9.08 6.47 -1.29
C SER A 86 8.98 5.96 0.15
N PHE A 87 10.11 5.45 0.66
CA PHE A 87 10.29 5.15 2.06
C PHE A 87 10.16 6.49 2.75
N PHE A 88 8.99 6.71 3.36
CA PHE A 88 8.90 7.65 4.45
C PHE A 88 9.90 7.19 5.50
N MET A 89 11.10 7.77 5.47
CA MET A 89 12.03 7.73 6.58
C MET A 89 11.38 8.52 7.71
N SER A 90 10.46 7.85 8.41
CA SER A 90 9.96 8.32 9.69
C SER A 90 11.16 8.27 10.64
N ARG A 91 11.54 9.46 11.09
CA ARG A 91 12.79 9.75 11.77
C ARG A 91 12.89 8.92 13.05
N HIS A 92 14.09 8.37 13.24
CA HIS A 92 14.68 7.91 14.49
C HIS A 92 14.06 8.53 15.74
N LEU A 93 13.18 7.78 16.39
CA LEU A 93 13.11 7.76 17.84
C LEU A 93 14.09 6.66 18.29
N SER A 94 14.76 6.89 19.40
CA SER A 94 15.85 6.12 20.04
C SER A 94 15.77 4.59 19.88
N PRO A 95 16.88 3.83 20.03
CA PRO A 95 16.91 2.38 19.84
C PRO A 95 16.26 1.64 21.02
N SER A 96 14.98 1.88 21.28
CA SER A 96 14.12 0.84 21.85
C SER A 96 13.99 -0.23 20.76
N LEU A 97 14.26 -1.49 21.13
CA LEU A 97 14.22 -2.67 20.26
C LEU A 97 12.78 -3.02 19.82
N LEU A 98 12.01 -2.02 19.39
CA LEU A 98 10.61 -2.19 19.03
C LEU A 98 10.52 -2.84 17.66
N PRO A 99 9.86 -4.00 17.53
CA PRO A 99 9.64 -4.63 16.24
C PRO A 99 8.83 -3.74 15.29
N ASP A 100 9.14 -3.80 14.00
CA ASP A 100 8.36 -3.12 12.97
C ASP A 100 6.99 -3.81 12.80
N LEU A 101 5.90 -3.15 13.17
CA LEU A 101 4.55 -3.73 13.08
C LEU A 101 3.93 -3.61 11.68
N ARG A 102 4.60 -2.98 10.71
CA ARG A 102 4.07 -2.82 9.35
C ARG A 102 3.78 -4.15 8.65
N PRO A 103 4.64 -5.19 8.70
CA PRO A 103 4.35 -6.48 8.08
C PRO A 103 3.11 -7.14 8.66
N LEU A 104 2.93 -7.05 9.98
CA LEU A 104 1.75 -7.58 10.66
C LEU A 104 0.48 -6.86 10.18
N ARG A 105 0.49 -5.53 10.13
CA ARG A 105 -0.66 -4.76 9.61
C ARG A 105 -1.01 -5.09 8.18
N LEU A 106 -0.01 -5.25 7.32
CA LEU A 106 -0.23 -5.62 5.92
C LEU A 106 -0.82 -7.04 5.83
N ALA A 107 -0.32 -7.98 6.63
CA ALA A 107 -0.87 -9.33 6.69
C ALA A 107 -2.34 -9.30 7.16
N THR A 108 -2.65 -8.58 8.23
CA THR A 108 -4.02 -8.42 8.72
C THR A 108 -4.90 -7.76 7.67
N ALA A 109 -4.48 -6.61 7.10
CA ALA A 109 -5.20 -5.94 6.02
C ALA A 109 -5.53 -6.87 4.84
N SER A 110 -4.56 -7.72 4.45
CA SER A 110 -4.75 -8.68 3.35
C SER A 110 -5.83 -9.72 3.64
N GLN A 111 -6.02 -10.12 4.90
CA GLN A 111 -7.11 -11.03 5.30
C GLN A 111 -8.48 -10.35 5.18
N PHE A 112 -8.55 -9.04 5.49
CA PHE A 112 -9.81 -8.27 5.41
C PHE A 112 -10.22 -7.95 3.96
N LEU A 113 -9.28 -7.87 3.03
CA LEU A 113 -9.56 -7.66 1.61
C LEU A 113 -10.36 -8.82 0.96
N GLY A 114 -10.37 -10.00 1.58
CA GLY A 114 -11.09 -11.16 1.07
C GLY A 114 -12.57 -11.23 1.47
N SER A 115 -13.00 -10.53 2.52
CA SER A 115 -14.28 -10.84 3.20
C SER A 115 -15.43 -9.88 2.88
N SER A 116 -15.18 -8.65 2.43
CA SER A 116 -16.24 -7.73 1.98
C SER A 116 -15.76 -6.41 1.34
N LYS A 117 -14.52 -5.98 1.60
CA LYS A 117 -14.01 -4.67 1.16
C LYS A 117 -12.97 -4.81 0.06
N ARG A 118 -13.02 -3.93 -0.93
CA ARG A 118 -12.06 -3.88 -2.04
C ARG A 118 -10.97 -2.86 -1.77
N LEU A 119 -9.83 -2.98 -2.44
CA LEU A 119 -8.83 -1.91 -2.50
C LEU A 119 -9.36 -0.75 -3.34
N CYS A 120 -9.10 0.48 -2.91
CA CYS A 120 -9.52 1.64 -3.68
C CYS A 120 -8.83 1.66 -5.04
N GLN A 121 -9.61 1.81 -6.11
CA GLN A 121 -9.10 1.83 -7.49
C GLN A 121 -8.02 2.91 -7.73
N TYR A 122 -8.08 4.03 -7.00
CA TYR A 122 -7.10 5.11 -7.14
C TYR A 122 -5.73 4.77 -6.54
N GLU A 123 -5.66 3.75 -5.68
CA GLU A 123 -4.41 3.29 -5.11
C GLU A 123 -3.73 2.21 -5.96
N ILE A 124 -4.32 1.76 -7.07
CA ILE A 124 -3.72 0.78 -7.97
C ILE A 124 -3.35 1.49 -9.28
N PRO A 125 -2.08 1.53 -9.73
CA PRO A 125 -0.90 0.78 -9.27
C PRO A 125 0.04 1.55 -8.30
N GLY A 126 -0.51 2.17 -7.25
CA GLY A 126 0.27 2.71 -6.11
C GLY A 126 0.59 4.20 -6.15
N GLY A 127 0.08 4.94 -7.14
CA GLY A 127 0.43 6.37 -7.34
C GLY A 127 -0.66 7.37 -6.97
N GLY A 128 -1.93 6.98 -6.92
CA GLY A 128 -3.02 7.91 -6.66
C GLY A 128 -3.35 8.02 -5.17
N ARG A 129 -3.82 9.22 -4.77
CA ARG A 129 -4.48 9.42 -3.47
C ARG A 129 -5.95 9.63 -3.72
N CYS A 130 -6.78 8.86 -3.04
CA CYS A 130 -8.20 9.12 -3.01
C CYS A 130 -8.48 10.39 -2.20
N ALA A 131 -9.13 11.35 -2.85
CA ALA A 131 -9.54 12.61 -2.23
C ALA A 131 -10.83 12.46 -1.41
N ASP A 132 -11.56 11.36 -1.59
CA ASP A 132 -12.80 11.10 -0.87
C ASP A 132 -12.50 10.68 0.58
N ALA A 133 -13.04 11.44 1.53
CA ALA A 133 -12.96 11.13 2.94
C ALA A 133 -13.86 9.95 3.31
N GLY A 134 -15.00 9.79 2.62
CA GLY A 134 -16.00 8.75 2.86
C GLY A 134 -15.87 7.53 1.95
N CYS A 135 -14.70 7.31 1.35
CA CYS A 135 -14.48 6.17 0.46
C CYS A 135 -14.66 4.86 1.24
N GLU A 136 -15.54 3.98 0.75
CA GLU A 136 -15.84 2.68 1.37
C GLU A 136 -14.74 1.63 1.15
N ASP A 137 -13.87 1.88 0.17
CA ASP A 137 -12.76 1.01 -0.18
C ASP A 137 -11.57 1.19 0.77
N ILE A 138 -10.72 0.16 0.82
CA ILE A 138 -9.52 0.14 1.64
C ILE A 138 -8.41 0.98 1.01
N HIS A 139 -7.81 1.83 1.86
CA HIS A 139 -6.68 2.70 1.55
C HIS A 139 -5.42 2.23 2.27
N ILE A 140 -4.50 1.58 1.54
CA ILE A 140 -3.19 1.13 2.04
C ILE A 140 -2.39 2.32 2.56
N SER A 141 -2.51 3.48 1.89
CA SER A 141 -1.85 4.72 2.32
C SER A 141 -2.27 5.19 3.72
N ARG A 142 -3.49 4.83 4.16
CA ARG A 142 -4.03 5.20 5.47
C ARG A 142 -3.75 4.14 6.54
N MET A 143 -3.51 2.88 6.15
CA MET A 143 -3.23 1.77 7.07
C MET A 143 -1.90 1.89 7.83
N GLY A 144 -0.95 2.69 7.30
CA GLY A 144 0.36 2.89 7.93
C GLY A 144 0.42 3.97 9.01
N GLY A 145 -0.68 4.68 9.31
CA GLY A 145 -0.64 5.91 10.11
C GLY A 145 -1.67 5.97 11.24
N SER A 146 -1.16 6.24 12.45
CA SER A 146 -1.82 6.45 13.76
C SER A 146 -3.04 7.42 13.82
N ALA A 147 -3.57 7.95 12.72
CA ALA A 147 -4.49 9.10 12.75
C ALA A 147 -5.77 8.98 11.92
N SER A 148 -6.00 7.87 11.21
CA SER A 148 -7.20 7.69 10.38
C SER A 148 -8.26 6.88 11.13
N MET A 149 -9.33 7.54 11.56
CA MET A 149 -10.40 6.93 12.38
C MET A 149 -11.22 5.83 11.69
N ASP A 150 -11.21 5.71 10.36
CA ASP A 150 -12.29 4.97 9.68
C ASP A 150 -11.97 3.53 9.22
N ALA A 151 -10.73 3.05 9.34
CA ALA A 151 -10.42 1.65 9.02
C ALA A 151 -9.05 1.19 9.55
N ASN A 152 -8.73 1.49 10.81
CA ASN A 152 -7.55 0.86 11.40
C ASN A 152 -7.91 -0.59 11.72
N VAL A 153 -7.66 -1.48 10.77
CA VAL A 153 -7.74 -2.92 10.98
C VAL A 153 -6.61 -3.27 11.95
N GLU A 154 -6.93 -3.24 13.24
CA GLU A 154 -6.00 -3.59 14.30
C GLU A 154 -5.86 -5.12 14.35
N PRO A 155 -4.64 -5.68 14.26
CA PRO A 155 -4.42 -7.10 14.50
C PRO A 155 -4.90 -7.49 15.89
N GLY A 156 -5.33 -8.74 16.06
CA GLY A 156 -5.68 -9.26 17.38
C GLY A 156 -4.47 -9.27 18.31
N ASP A 157 -4.71 -9.21 19.63
CA ASP A 157 -3.64 -9.32 20.64
C ASP A 157 -2.89 -10.66 20.51
N GLN A 158 -3.58 -11.74 20.11
CA GLN A 158 -2.99 -13.04 19.80
C GLN A 158 -2.03 -12.99 18.60
N ASP A 159 -2.49 -12.48 17.45
CA ASP A 159 -1.65 -12.37 16.24
C ASP A 159 -0.42 -11.48 16.49
N THR A 160 -0.62 -10.42 17.28
CA THR A 160 0.45 -9.51 17.68
C THR A 160 1.46 -10.22 18.58
N ALA A 161 1.01 -10.99 19.58
CA ALA A 161 1.90 -11.76 20.44
C ALA A 161 2.68 -12.83 19.67
N ASP A 162 2.04 -13.52 18.73
CA ASP A 162 2.68 -14.51 17.86
C ASP A 162 3.75 -13.84 16.99
N TYR A 163 3.43 -12.71 16.37
CA TYR A 163 4.39 -11.91 15.62
C TYR A 163 5.58 -11.47 16.49
N LEU A 164 5.31 -10.88 17.66
CA LEU A 164 6.32 -10.41 18.59
C LEU A 164 7.22 -11.53 19.07
N SER A 165 6.69 -12.73 19.34
CA SER A 165 7.48 -13.89 19.78
C SER A 165 8.60 -14.26 18.81
N THR A 166 8.43 -13.95 17.51
CA THR A 166 9.44 -14.17 16.46
C THR A 166 10.36 -12.97 16.22
N ALA A 167 9.94 -11.78 16.66
CA ALA A 167 10.65 -10.53 16.38
C ALA A 167 11.45 -10.00 17.58
N VAL A 168 11.19 -10.47 18.80
CA VAL A 168 11.95 -10.12 20.00
C VAL A 168 13.32 -10.82 20.03
N PRO A 169 14.31 -10.29 20.77
CA PRO A 169 15.63 -10.90 20.89
C PRO A 169 15.61 -12.30 21.55
N ASP A 170 16.57 -13.15 21.19
CA ASP A 170 16.72 -14.51 21.76
C ASP A 170 16.88 -14.55 23.29
N SER A 171 17.30 -13.44 23.90
CA SER A 171 17.39 -13.32 25.36
C SER A 171 16.02 -13.46 26.03
N TRP A 172 14.95 -13.01 25.37
CA TRP A 172 13.58 -13.17 25.85
C TRP A 172 13.14 -14.62 25.78
N VAL A 173 13.45 -15.30 24.68
CA VAL A 173 13.16 -16.72 24.48
C VAL A 173 13.88 -17.55 25.54
N THR A 174 15.13 -17.21 25.85
CA THR A 174 15.93 -17.88 26.89
C THR A 174 15.36 -17.64 28.29
N ALA A 175 14.91 -16.42 28.58
CA ALA A 175 14.38 -16.05 29.90
C ALA A 175 12.98 -16.62 30.17
N TYR A 176 12.10 -16.63 29.17
CA TYR A 176 10.68 -16.96 29.34
C TYR A 176 10.27 -18.31 28.73
N GLY A 177 11.09 -18.87 27.82
CA GLY A 177 10.84 -20.16 27.18
C GLY A 177 9.48 -20.21 26.46
N SER A 178 8.78 -21.34 26.62
CA SER A 178 7.44 -21.56 26.04
C SER A 178 6.34 -20.66 26.61
N SER A 179 6.60 -19.93 27.71
CA SER A 179 5.64 -19.00 28.31
C SER A 179 5.68 -17.60 27.70
N LEU A 180 6.60 -17.32 26.77
CA LEU A 180 6.76 -15.99 26.18
C LEU A 180 5.48 -15.50 25.50
N THR A 181 4.90 -16.28 24.60
CA THR A 181 3.70 -15.89 23.85
C THR A 181 2.52 -15.64 24.78
N SER A 182 2.26 -16.52 25.75
CA SER A 182 1.15 -16.33 26.69
C SER A 182 1.32 -15.10 27.58
N ARG A 183 2.56 -14.78 27.98
CA ARG A 183 2.88 -13.54 28.69
C ARG A 183 2.66 -12.30 27.83
N LEU A 184 3.06 -12.34 26.56
CA LEU A 184 2.83 -11.25 25.60
C LEU A 184 1.34 -11.00 25.41
N VAL A 185 0.54 -12.05 25.18
CA VAL A 185 -0.93 -11.94 25.06
C VAL A 185 -1.53 -11.30 26.31
N ALA A 186 -1.24 -11.85 27.49
CA ALA A 186 -1.78 -11.34 28.75
C ALA A 186 -1.39 -9.88 29.01
N ALA A 187 -0.15 -9.50 28.68
CA ALA A 187 0.34 -8.13 28.83
C ALA A 187 -0.33 -7.16 27.85
N LEU A 188 -0.53 -7.57 26.59
CA LEU A 188 -1.23 -6.79 25.58
C LEU A 188 -2.69 -6.58 25.97
N GLU A 189 -3.38 -7.63 26.40
CA GLU A 189 -4.77 -7.57 26.86
C GLU A 189 -4.91 -6.65 28.08
N ASP A 190 -4.06 -6.82 29.09
CA ASP A 190 -4.06 -5.97 30.29
C ASP A 190 -3.84 -4.49 29.92
N THR A 191 -2.85 -4.21 29.07
CA THR A 191 -2.56 -2.83 28.65
C THR A 191 -3.72 -2.23 27.84
N ARG A 192 -4.38 -3.02 26.98
CA ARG A 192 -5.56 -2.61 26.22
C ARG A 192 -6.75 -2.28 27.14
N LEU A 193 -6.98 -3.09 28.17
CA LEU A 193 -8.05 -2.88 29.14
C LEU A 193 -7.80 -1.66 30.03
N ASN A 194 -6.56 -1.45 30.46
CA ASN A 194 -6.18 -0.32 31.31
C ASN A 194 -6.04 1.00 30.53
N HIS A 195 -5.76 0.94 29.23
CA HIS A 195 -5.53 2.12 28.38
C HIS A 195 -6.22 1.98 27.02
N PRO A 196 -7.56 2.06 26.94
CA PRO A 196 -8.29 1.82 25.68
C PRO A 196 -8.02 2.86 24.57
N THR A 197 -7.46 4.02 24.91
CA THR A 197 -7.21 5.11 23.97
C THR A 197 -5.80 5.10 23.36
N ILE A 198 -4.91 4.21 23.79
CA ILE A 198 -3.55 4.15 23.24
C ILE A 198 -3.52 3.36 21.94
N THR A 199 -2.59 3.72 21.06
CA THR A 199 -2.37 3.02 19.80
C THR A 199 -1.72 1.66 20.02
N LEU A 200 -1.81 0.78 19.02
CA LEU A 200 -1.16 -0.53 19.06
C LEU A 200 0.36 -0.40 19.26
N GLU A 201 1.03 0.53 18.57
CA GLU A 201 2.48 0.75 18.72
C GLU A 201 2.86 1.11 20.15
N GLU A 202 2.10 2.02 20.76
CA GLU A 202 2.36 2.43 22.14
C GLU A 202 2.07 1.30 23.12
N ARG A 203 1.04 0.48 22.85
CA ARG A 203 0.74 -0.72 23.63
C ARG A 203 1.88 -1.73 23.56
N VAL A 204 2.36 -2.04 22.35
CA VAL A 204 3.50 -2.94 22.13
C VAL A 204 4.75 -2.39 22.81
N ALA A 205 5.01 -1.09 22.73
CA ALA A 205 6.15 -0.47 23.41
C ALA A 205 6.10 -0.67 24.93
N ARG A 206 4.96 -0.39 25.56
CA ARG A 206 4.79 -0.60 27.01
C ARG A 206 4.95 -2.06 27.42
N VAL A 207 4.40 -2.98 26.63
CA VAL A 207 4.54 -4.43 26.88
C VAL A 207 6.00 -4.85 26.74
N CYS A 208 6.70 -4.35 25.72
CA CYS A 208 8.12 -4.61 25.53
C CYS A 208 8.97 -4.10 26.70
N ASP A 209 8.68 -2.90 27.22
CA ASP A 209 9.38 -2.34 28.36
C ASP A 209 9.09 -3.13 29.66
N MET A 210 7.84 -3.53 29.87
CA MET A 210 7.42 -4.29 31.07
C MET A 210 8.03 -5.69 31.14
N LEU A 211 8.14 -6.37 30.00
CA LEU A 211 8.64 -7.74 29.90
C LEU A 211 10.14 -7.81 29.59
N GLN A 212 10.86 -6.68 29.65
CA GLN A 212 12.29 -6.69 29.38
C GLN A 212 13.04 -7.53 30.43
N PRO A 213 13.73 -8.62 30.02
CA PRO A 213 14.48 -9.45 30.95
C PRO A 213 15.65 -8.64 31.50
N HIS A 214 15.72 -8.54 32.82
CA HIS A 214 16.81 -7.84 33.49
C HIS A 214 18.03 -8.77 33.54
N PRO A 215 19.25 -8.27 33.23
CA PRO A 215 20.45 -9.07 33.37
C PRO A 215 20.62 -9.45 34.86
N PRO A 216 21.02 -10.70 35.17
CA PRO A 216 21.32 -11.07 36.54
C PRO A 216 22.46 -10.19 37.05
N THR A 217 22.22 -9.45 38.13
CA THR A 217 23.25 -8.71 38.85
C THR A 217 24.19 -9.72 39.50
N THR A 218 25.31 -10.01 38.85
CA THR A 218 26.42 -10.83 39.36
C THR A 218 27.32 -10.03 40.30
#